data_AF-A0A8T4G848-F1
#
_entry.id   AF-A0A8T4G848-F1
#
_cell.length_a   1.000
_cell.length_b   1.000
_cell.length_c   1.000
_cell.angle_alpha   90.00
_cell.angle_beta   90.00
_cell.angle_gamma   90.00
#
_symmetry.space_group_name_H-M   'P 1'
#
loop_
_entity.id
_entity.type
_entity.pdbx_description
1 polymer ?
#
loop_
_entity_poly.entity_id
_entity_poly.type
_entity_poly.pdbx_seq_one_letter_code
_entity_poly.pdbx_strand_id
1 'polypeptide(L)'
;MKVRTVYWKFDGDSGPEERFAEISSAYFKTASTAYWKLLVSKQEVEVKKRKPAIIKVRKIQLPPETAVSPLSIQRHALGTVVDVYGDRLFKVEEQKNISSVVFLPVEDGTVEIDDLLGVVKVYPMNVAPAENVGVITAPEVAISLKEQEANLVFKRDEEVARERRKLKEYWYRRWHIGEWYPVIARENVEVRKGEVTKVRIENLELPENTIPVPMAIMTHALGTVIDIAHMGRPRAVEERKLITHALFTPAFDGKIERGDLIGILNVYYISAGERAARIFQHLTGRAEANHVYWKNGKLMRRRIVVTPFSFKRSSIGKFEPVIAEESVELDEGDVGVVKVRDLEFPSGTITQPLTSFNHAFGSVVDLAAFSPPKMVEEDRVVTHAVVISPKGGRIEKGDLLGAIAVYNISVLREPEFLISKYRELMIRAEQ
;
A
#
# COMPACT_ATOMS: atom_id res chain seq x y z
N MET A 1 22.83 12.44 -3.86
CA MET A 1 22.41 13.82 -4.21
C MET A 1 21.88 14.52 -2.97
N LYS A 2 22.09 15.83 -2.84
CA LYS A 2 21.53 16.61 -1.72
C LYS A 2 20.09 17.00 -2.07
N VAL A 3 19.13 16.65 -1.24
CA VAL A 3 17.70 16.98 -1.40
C VAL A 3 17.16 17.63 -0.14
N ARG A 4 16.12 18.45 -0.29
CA ARG A 4 15.39 19.01 0.84
C ARG A 4 14.39 17.98 1.36
N THR A 5 14.35 17.79 2.67
CA THR A 5 13.40 16.92 3.35
C THR A 5 12.53 17.77 4.26
N VAL A 6 11.22 17.66 4.13
CA VAL A 6 10.24 18.38 4.96
C VAL A 6 9.36 17.33 5.63
N TYR A 7 9.27 17.35 6.95
CA TYR A 7 8.50 16.36 7.71
C TYR A 7 7.81 16.99 8.91
N TRP A 8 6.68 16.40 9.33
CA TRP A 8 6.03 16.81 10.57
C TRP A 8 6.75 16.25 11.79
N LYS A 9 6.95 17.10 12.79
CA LYS A 9 7.23 16.65 14.15
C LYS A 9 5.91 16.63 14.91
N PHE A 10 5.62 15.51 15.57
CA PHE A 10 4.36 15.32 16.31
C PHE A 10 4.56 15.32 17.83
N ASP A 11 5.63 15.94 18.31
CA ASP A 11 5.96 16.08 19.73
C ASP A 11 5.69 17.52 20.20
N GLY A 12 4.59 17.72 20.94
CA GLY A 12 4.15 19.04 21.45
C GLY A 12 3.48 19.95 20.41
N ASP A 13 3.63 21.27 20.56
CA ASP A 13 3.30 22.28 19.54
C ASP A 13 4.39 22.25 18.47
N SER A 14 4.20 21.52 17.37
CA SER A 14 5.21 21.52 16.30
C SER A 14 4.63 21.51 14.87
N GLY A 15 5.27 22.34 14.06
CA GLY A 15 5.07 22.53 12.62
C GLY A 15 5.96 21.60 11.77
N PRO A 16 6.01 21.82 10.45
CA PRO A 16 6.96 21.14 9.58
C PRO A 16 8.40 21.52 9.93
N GLU A 17 9.29 20.52 10.03
CA GLU A 17 10.73 20.73 10.10
C GLU A 17 11.35 20.51 8.71
N GLU A 18 12.32 21.34 8.37
CA GLU A 18 13.06 21.27 7.11
C GLU A 18 14.52 20.90 7.36
N ARG A 19 15.06 19.98 6.56
CA ARG A 19 16.48 19.61 6.57
C ARG A 19 16.96 19.35 5.15
N PHE A 20 18.26 19.29 4.98
CA PHE A 20 18.87 18.77 3.76
C PHE A 20 19.55 17.45 4.07
N ALA A 21 19.33 16.45 3.23
CA ALA A 21 19.92 15.13 3.36
C ALA A 21 20.60 14.72 2.06
N GLU A 22 21.72 14.01 2.16
CA GLU A 22 22.26 13.27 1.04
C GLU A 22 21.48 11.97 0.89
N ILE A 23 20.80 11.84 -0.25
CA ILE A 23 20.00 10.67 -0.59
C ILE A 23 20.53 10.06 -1.88
N SER A 24 20.63 8.75 -1.89
CA SER A 24 20.85 7.91 -3.06
C SER A 24 19.85 6.77 -3.04
N SER A 25 19.65 6.14 -4.19
CA SER A 25 18.97 4.85 -4.17
C SER A 25 19.77 3.86 -3.32
N ALA A 26 19.06 3.02 -2.57
CA ALA A 26 19.66 1.98 -1.75
C ALA A 26 19.03 0.64 -2.13
N TYR A 27 19.81 -0.41 -2.12
CA TYR A 27 19.29 -1.76 -2.30
C TYR A 27 19.00 -2.35 -0.94
N PHE A 28 18.01 -3.22 -0.89
CA PHE A 28 17.63 -3.89 0.34
C PHE A 28 17.44 -5.38 0.10
N LYS A 29 17.62 -6.17 1.16
CA LYS A 29 17.24 -7.58 1.18
C LYS A 29 16.38 -7.84 2.38
N THR A 30 15.16 -8.24 2.08
CA THR A 30 14.15 -8.47 3.10
C THR A 30 14.31 -9.85 3.73
N ALA A 31 13.92 -9.98 5.00
CA ALA A 31 13.83 -11.28 5.65
C ALA A 31 12.83 -12.21 4.94
N SER A 32 12.85 -13.50 5.24
CA SER A 32 11.75 -14.40 4.88
C SER A 32 10.53 -14.18 5.79
N THR A 33 10.66 -13.45 6.89
CA THR A 33 9.61 -13.18 7.86
C THR A 33 9.18 -11.71 7.81
N ALA A 34 7.92 -11.44 8.14
CA ALA A 34 7.37 -10.12 8.37
C ALA A 34 6.31 -10.22 9.48
N TYR A 35 5.90 -9.08 10.03
CA TYR A 35 4.90 -9.06 11.11
C TYR A 35 4.03 -7.81 11.05
N TRP A 36 2.96 -7.80 11.82
CA TRP A 36 1.98 -6.73 11.89
C TRP A 36 2.05 -6.04 13.24
N LYS A 37 1.87 -4.73 13.20
CA LYS A 37 1.62 -3.90 14.38
C LYS A 37 0.23 -3.29 14.28
N LEU A 38 -0.49 -3.26 15.40
CA LEU A 38 -1.86 -2.74 15.44
C LEU A 38 -1.83 -1.21 15.60
N LEU A 39 -2.56 -0.50 14.75
CA LEU A 39 -2.71 0.95 14.80
C LEU A 39 -3.99 1.27 15.60
N VAL A 40 -3.85 1.40 16.92
CA VAL A 40 -4.97 1.61 17.84
C VAL A 40 -5.02 3.08 18.25
N SER A 41 -6.18 3.71 18.11
CA SER A 41 -6.36 5.13 18.45
C SER A 41 -6.08 5.40 19.93
N LYS A 42 -5.47 6.55 20.20
CA LYS A 42 -5.22 7.09 21.55
C LYS A 42 -6.09 8.30 21.89
N GLN A 43 -6.92 8.74 20.95
CA GLN A 43 -7.70 9.96 21.08
C GLN A 43 -9.04 9.79 20.36
N GLU A 44 -10.02 10.59 20.77
CA GLU A 44 -11.25 10.76 20.03
C GLU A 44 -11.04 11.82 18.94
N VAL A 45 -11.52 11.55 17.73
CA VAL A 45 -11.43 12.48 16.59
C VAL A 45 -12.71 12.42 15.77
N GLU A 46 -13.37 13.56 15.61
CA GLU A 46 -14.39 13.71 14.57
C GLU A 46 -13.71 13.72 13.20
N VAL A 47 -14.09 12.75 12.37
CA VAL A 47 -13.60 12.62 11.01
C VAL A 47 -14.67 13.05 10.04
N LYS A 48 -14.27 13.78 9.00
CA LYS A 48 -15.14 14.21 7.91
C LYS A 48 -14.66 13.59 6.62
N LYS A 49 -15.59 13.05 5.85
CA LYS A 49 -15.35 12.56 4.50
C LYS A 49 -14.57 13.64 3.72
N ARG A 50 -13.57 13.21 2.96
CA ARG A 50 -12.65 14.06 2.16
C ARG A 50 -11.60 14.85 2.96
N LYS A 51 -11.64 14.82 4.29
CA LYS A 51 -10.64 15.52 5.12
C LYS A 51 -9.77 14.47 5.82
N PRO A 52 -8.56 14.17 5.30
CA PRO A 52 -7.64 13.28 5.98
C PRO A 52 -7.41 13.79 7.40
N ALA A 53 -7.42 12.88 8.36
CA ALA A 53 -7.21 13.18 9.76
C ALA A 53 -5.89 12.59 10.22
N ILE A 54 -5.08 13.40 10.90
CA ILE A 54 -3.90 12.90 11.61
C ILE A 54 -4.37 12.44 12.99
N ILE A 55 -4.35 11.13 13.23
CA ILE A 55 -4.85 10.52 14.46
C ILE A 55 -3.68 9.94 15.26
N LYS A 56 -3.55 10.35 16.52
CA LYS A 56 -2.56 9.78 17.44
C LYS A 56 -2.93 8.32 17.75
N VAL A 57 -1.94 7.44 17.68
CA VAL A 57 -2.08 6.01 17.96
C VAL A 57 -1.17 5.59 19.12
N ARG A 58 -1.44 4.41 19.68
CA ARG A 58 -0.56 3.81 20.68
C ARG A 58 0.86 3.67 20.11
N LYS A 59 1.86 4.17 20.84
CA LYS A 59 3.25 4.26 20.35
C LYS A 59 3.76 2.85 20.05
N ILE A 60 4.16 2.62 18.81
CA ILE A 60 4.76 1.38 18.34
C ILE A 60 6.26 1.63 18.21
N GLN A 61 7.07 0.82 18.89
CA GLN A 61 8.52 0.80 18.69
C GLN A 61 8.85 -0.23 17.61
N LEU A 62 9.69 0.18 16.67
CA LEU A 62 10.17 -0.66 15.58
C LEU A 62 11.70 -0.76 15.67
N PRO A 63 12.27 -1.96 15.49
CA PRO A 63 13.71 -2.11 15.49
C PRO A 63 14.34 -1.36 14.31
N PRO A 64 15.67 -1.10 14.37
CA PRO A 64 16.47 -0.80 13.20
C PRO A 64 16.17 -1.68 12.00
N GLU A 65 16.56 -1.24 10.81
CA GLU A 65 16.56 -2.08 9.61
C GLU A 65 15.16 -2.60 9.27
N THR A 66 14.16 -1.71 9.39
CA THR A 66 12.77 -2.02 9.04
C THR A 66 12.17 -0.99 8.10
N ALA A 67 11.28 -1.43 7.21
CA ALA A 67 10.36 -0.56 6.48
C ALA A 67 8.92 -0.96 6.78
N VAL A 68 8.00 -0.03 6.58
CA VAL A 68 6.59 -0.21 6.92
C VAL A 68 5.66 0.18 5.79
N SER A 69 4.49 -0.48 5.75
CA SER A 69 3.40 -0.15 4.84
C SER A 69 2.05 -0.58 5.46
N PRO A 70 0.99 0.23 5.38
CA PRO A 70 -0.36 -0.16 5.78
C PRO A 70 -0.79 -1.44 5.05
N LEU A 71 -1.58 -2.25 5.75
CA LEU A 71 -2.27 -3.35 5.09
C LEU A 71 -3.42 -2.78 4.25
N SER A 72 -3.40 -3.09 2.96
CA SER A 72 -4.40 -2.65 2.00
C SER A 72 -5.61 -3.60 2.00
N ILE A 73 -6.25 -3.70 3.16
CA ILE A 73 -7.62 -4.16 3.30
C ILE A 73 -8.29 -3.33 4.40
N GLN A 74 -9.42 -2.70 4.09
CA GLN A 74 -10.10 -1.79 5.00
C GLN A 74 -10.39 -2.47 6.35
N ARG A 75 -9.87 -1.90 7.45
CA ARG A 75 -10.04 -2.42 8.81
C ARG A 75 -10.98 -1.60 9.70
N HIS A 76 -11.40 -0.44 9.23
CA HIS A 76 -12.22 0.49 10.00
C HIS A 76 -13.44 0.94 9.19
N ALA A 77 -14.62 0.99 9.82
CA ALA A 77 -15.89 1.34 9.16
C ALA A 77 -15.83 2.69 8.42
N LEU A 78 -15.21 3.69 9.06
CA LEU A 78 -15.20 5.08 8.61
C LEU A 78 -14.12 5.42 7.58
N GLY A 79 -13.15 4.55 7.31
CA GLY A 79 -12.01 4.93 6.45
C GLY A 79 -10.85 3.93 6.46
N THR A 80 -9.70 4.39 5.97
CA THR A 80 -8.47 3.59 5.90
C THR A 80 -7.24 4.39 6.29
N VAL A 81 -6.16 3.71 6.67
CA VAL A 81 -4.87 4.33 6.94
C VAL A 81 -4.04 4.33 5.65
N VAL A 82 -3.64 5.53 5.21
CA VAL A 82 -2.80 5.69 4.00
C VAL A 82 -1.33 5.93 4.34
N ASP A 83 -1.03 6.40 5.55
CA ASP A 83 0.33 6.67 5.99
C ASP A 83 0.49 6.60 7.51
N VAL A 84 1.72 6.48 7.97
CA VAL A 84 2.09 6.44 9.38
C VAL A 84 3.25 7.39 9.65
N TYR A 85 3.23 8.06 10.80
CA TYR A 85 4.25 9.02 11.21
C TYR A 85 4.84 8.66 12.58
N GLY A 86 6.14 8.89 12.72
CA GLY A 86 6.85 8.87 13.98
C GLY A 86 6.95 10.26 14.62
N ASP A 87 7.76 10.38 15.66
CA ASP A 87 8.12 11.67 16.26
C ASP A 87 9.09 12.50 15.38
N ARG A 88 9.82 11.87 14.45
CA ARG A 88 10.66 12.52 13.42
C ARG A 88 10.79 11.65 12.17
N LEU A 89 11.48 12.17 11.15
CA LEU A 89 11.98 11.37 10.05
C LEU A 89 13.14 10.46 10.53
N PHE A 90 13.07 9.17 10.16
CA PHE A 90 14.05 8.14 10.52
C PHE A 90 14.74 7.59 9.29
N LYS A 91 16.01 7.24 9.42
CA LYS A 91 16.67 6.37 8.43
C LYS A 91 16.18 4.93 8.58
N VAL A 92 16.40 4.10 7.57
CA VAL A 92 15.96 2.69 7.61
C VAL A 92 16.68 1.94 8.73
N GLU A 93 17.96 2.23 8.91
CA GLU A 93 18.94 1.68 9.84
C GLU A 93 18.73 2.15 11.29
N GLU A 94 17.85 3.12 11.52
CA GLU A 94 17.59 3.65 12.86
C GLU A 94 16.42 2.92 13.54
N GLN A 95 16.52 2.76 14.87
CA GLN A 95 15.36 2.45 15.68
C GLN A 95 14.35 3.58 15.56
N LYS A 96 13.09 3.22 15.27
CA LYS A 96 12.05 4.19 14.95
C LYS A 96 10.77 3.88 15.70
N ASN A 97 9.83 4.81 15.63
CA ASN A 97 8.51 4.63 16.21
C ASN A 97 7.41 5.14 15.29
N ILE A 98 6.20 4.65 15.55
CA ILE A 98 4.96 5.17 14.98
C ILE A 98 4.13 5.70 16.14
N SER A 99 3.70 6.95 16.03
CA SER A 99 2.91 7.67 17.03
C SER A 99 1.61 8.25 16.46
N SER A 100 1.54 8.43 15.15
CA SER A 100 0.34 8.96 14.45
C SER A 100 0.12 8.26 13.12
N VAL A 101 -1.11 8.34 12.61
CA VAL A 101 -1.48 7.85 11.28
C VAL A 101 -2.17 8.95 10.49
N VAL A 102 -2.05 8.92 9.16
CA VAL A 102 -2.97 9.64 8.28
C VAL A 102 -4.11 8.70 7.97
N PHE A 103 -5.25 9.00 8.57
CA PHE A 103 -6.50 8.31 8.34
C PHE A 103 -7.30 9.05 7.28
N LEU A 104 -7.75 8.34 6.25
CA LEU A 104 -8.52 8.89 5.16
C LEU A 104 -9.99 8.46 5.28
N PRO A 105 -10.89 9.37 5.70
CA PRO A 105 -12.28 9.02 5.94
C PRO A 105 -13.07 8.86 4.63
N VAL A 106 -13.86 7.81 4.54
CA VAL A 106 -14.82 7.57 3.44
C VAL A 106 -16.24 8.01 3.82
N GLU A 107 -16.50 8.22 5.10
CA GLU A 107 -17.76 8.67 5.68
C GLU A 107 -17.46 9.59 6.88
N ASP A 108 -18.43 10.43 7.23
CA ASP A 108 -18.38 11.24 8.46
C ASP A 108 -18.60 10.34 9.68
N GLY A 109 -18.01 10.71 10.81
CA GLY A 109 -18.27 10.05 12.08
C GLY A 109 -17.20 10.35 13.13
N THR A 110 -17.14 9.52 14.15
CA THR A 110 -16.19 9.68 15.25
C THR A 110 -15.30 8.44 15.34
N VAL A 111 -13.99 8.65 15.30
CA VAL A 111 -13.01 7.66 15.73
C VAL A 111 -12.89 7.77 17.24
N GLU A 112 -13.14 6.69 17.97
CA GLU A 112 -13.07 6.67 19.43
C GLU A 112 -11.70 6.21 19.92
N ILE A 113 -11.42 6.48 21.21
CA ILE A 113 -10.26 5.91 21.89
C ILE A 113 -10.36 4.38 21.81
N ASP A 114 -9.21 3.74 21.56
CA ASP A 114 -9.06 2.30 21.40
C ASP A 114 -9.65 1.68 20.12
N ASP A 115 -10.17 2.47 19.19
CA ASP A 115 -10.56 1.98 17.87
C ASP A 115 -9.34 1.46 17.07
N LEU A 116 -9.46 0.28 16.48
CA LEU A 116 -8.46 -0.25 15.54
C LEU A 116 -8.61 0.46 14.19
N LEU A 117 -7.70 1.40 13.90
CA LEU A 117 -7.71 2.17 12.65
C LEU A 117 -7.19 1.32 11.47
N GLY A 118 -6.26 0.42 11.75
CA GLY A 118 -5.62 -0.41 10.75
C GLY A 118 -4.51 -1.28 11.34
N VAL A 119 -3.77 -1.93 10.44
CA VAL A 119 -2.54 -2.63 10.81
C VAL A 119 -1.44 -2.20 9.85
N VAL A 120 -0.22 -2.10 10.39
CA VAL A 120 0.96 -1.79 9.59
C VAL A 120 1.82 -3.05 9.46
N LYS A 121 2.19 -3.38 8.22
CA LYS A 121 3.12 -4.46 7.90
C LYS A 121 4.53 -3.95 8.16
N VAL A 122 5.30 -4.70 8.93
CA VAL A 122 6.71 -4.42 9.23
C VAL A 122 7.57 -5.44 8.51
N TYR A 123 8.51 -4.92 7.72
CA TYR A 123 9.44 -5.69 6.91
C TYR A 123 10.87 -5.48 7.44
N PRO A 124 11.44 -6.46 8.15
CA PRO A 124 12.86 -6.47 8.43
C PRO A 124 13.67 -6.55 7.13
N MET A 125 14.69 -5.72 6.99
CA MET A 125 15.60 -5.73 5.85
C MET A 125 16.94 -5.06 6.14
N ASN A 126 18.03 -5.67 5.65
CA ASN A 126 19.30 -4.97 5.54
C ASN A 126 19.27 -4.08 4.31
N VAL A 127 20.03 -2.99 4.36
CA VAL A 127 20.21 -2.04 3.25
C VAL A 127 21.69 -1.91 2.88
N ALA A 128 21.98 -1.68 1.61
CA ALA A 128 23.34 -1.48 1.11
C ALA A 128 23.34 -0.56 -0.13
N PRO A 129 24.45 0.14 -0.40
CA PRO A 129 24.61 0.88 -1.66
C PRO A 129 24.76 -0.09 -2.85
N ALA A 130 24.68 0.44 -4.08
CA ALA A 130 24.61 -0.34 -5.32
C ALA A 130 25.84 -1.25 -5.54
N GLU A 131 27.02 -0.77 -5.17
CA GLU A 131 28.28 -1.49 -5.24
C GLU A 131 28.33 -2.73 -4.35
N ASN A 132 27.48 -2.80 -3.32
CA ASN A 132 27.48 -3.86 -2.29
C ASN A 132 26.24 -4.77 -2.34
N VAL A 133 25.46 -4.72 -3.43
CA VAL A 133 24.23 -5.54 -3.57
C VAL A 133 24.52 -7.03 -3.49
N GLY A 134 25.66 -7.48 -4.04
CA GLY A 134 26.01 -8.90 -4.06
C GLY A 134 26.27 -9.51 -2.68
N VAL A 135 26.61 -8.68 -1.69
CA VAL A 135 26.99 -9.14 -0.33
C VAL A 135 25.89 -8.91 0.71
N ILE A 136 24.75 -8.33 0.31
CA ILE A 136 23.65 -8.06 1.24
C ILE A 136 23.04 -9.39 1.75
N THR A 137 23.04 -9.54 3.06
CA THR A 137 22.47 -10.71 3.75
C THR A 137 21.04 -10.44 4.18
N ALA A 138 20.29 -11.50 4.49
CA ALA A 138 19.00 -11.31 5.14
C ALA A 138 19.23 -10.79 6.57
N PRO A 139 18.39 -9.88 7.07
CA PRO A 139 18.51 -9.36 8.43
C PRO A 139 18.20 -10.45 9.45
N GLU A 140 18.73 -10.29 10.65
CA GLU A 140 18.21 -11.00 11.82
C GLU A 140 16.84 -10.44 12.19
N VAL A 141 15.92 -11.31 12.62
CA VAL A 141 14.54 -10.92 12.88
C VAL A 141 14.22 -11.06 14.36
N ALA A 142 14.33 -9.95 15.10
CA ALA A 142 13.83 -9.84 16.46
C ALA A 142 12.35 -9.41 16.45
N ILE A 143 11.43 -10.38 16.58
CA ILE A 143 9.99 -10.08 16.63
C ILE A 143 9.56 -9.89 18.08
N SER A 144 9.03 -8.72 18.39
CA SER A 144 8.25 -8.48 19.60
C SER A 144 6.78 -8.39 19.18
N LEU A 145 5.93 -9.31 19.60
CA LEU A 145 4.48 -9.25 19.37
C LEU A 145 3.77 -8.88 20.65
N LYS A 146 2.72 -8.06 20.52
CA LYS A 146 1.87 -7.65 21.63
C LYS A 146 0.46 -8.18 21.44
N GLU A 147 -0.18 -8.45 22.57
CA GLU A 147 -1.63 -8.57 22.64
C GLU A 147 -2.16 -7.33 23.37
N GLN A 148 -3.25 -6.76 22.85
CA GLN A 148 -3.86 -5.59 23.47
C GLN A 148 -5.35 -5.55 23.18
N GLU A 149 -6.12 -4.96 24.08
CA GLU A 149 -7.52 -4.68 23.82
C GLU A 149 -7.69 -3.48 22.90
N ALA A 150 -8.61 -3.63 21.95
CA ALA A 150 -9.04 -2.58 21.04
C ALA A 150 -10.45 -2.89 20.53
N ASN A 151 -11.11 -1.90 19.94
CA ASN A 151 -12.40 -2.07 19.29
C ASN A 151 -12.18 -2.45 17.82
N LEU A 152 -12.78 -3.55 17.37
CA LEU A 152 -13.00 -3.79 15.95
C LEU A 152 -14.17 -2.92 15.49
N VAL A 153 -13.92 -2.03 14.52
CA VAL A 153 -14.91 -1.06 14.05
C VAL A 153 -15.35 -1.39 12.65
N PHE A 154 -16.64 -1.68 12.46
CA PHE A 154 -17.16 -2.12 11.15
C PHE A 154 -18.62 -1.75 10.97
N LYS A 155 -19.10 -1.83 9.72
CA LYS A 155 -20.50 -1.58 9.41
C LYS A 155 -21.35 -2.82 9.73
N ARG A 156 -22.40 -2.62 10.52
CA ARG A 156 -23.49 -3.58 10.76
C ARG A 156 -24.79 -2.83 10.51
N ASP A 157 -25.57 -3.28 9.52
CA ASP A 157 -26.85 -2.66 9.16
C ASP A 157 -26.73 -1.13 8.93
N GLU A 158 -25.70 -0.73 8.18
CA GLU A 158 -25.33 0.68 7.87
C GLU A 158 -24.83 1.52 9.06
N GLU A 159 -24.96 1.03 10.29
CA GLU A 159 -24.43 1.66 11.50
C GLU A 159 -22.99 1.24 11.79
N VAL A 160 -22.27 2.10 12.52
CA VAL A 160 -20.92 1.79 13.01
C VAL A 160 -21.04 0.93 14.27
N ALA A 161 -20.66 -0.33 14.17
CA ALA A 161 -20.55 -1.24 15.30
C ALA A 161 -19.11 -1.29 15.82
N ARG A 162 -18.98 -1.33 17.15
CA ARG A 162 -17.70 -1.51 17.86
C ARG A 162 -17.75 -2.79 18.69
N GLU A 163 -16.79 -3.67 18.46
CA GLU A 163 -16.62 -4.88 19.27
C GLU A 163 -15.27 -4.83 20.00
N ARG A 164 -15.31 -4.67 21.33
CA ARG A 164 -14.12 -4.77 22.18
C ARG A 164 -13.58 -6.20 22.13
N ARG A 165 -12.32 -6.37 21.73
CA ARG A 165 -11.65 -7.67 21.65
C ARG A 165 -10.19 -7.56 22.07
N LYS A 166 -9.65 -8.66 22.58
CA LYS A 166 -8.20 -8.84 22.70
C LYS A 166 -7.63 -9.18 21.33
N LEU A 167 -6.91 -8.24 20.73
CA LEU A 167 -6.28 -8.39 19.43
C LEU A 167 -4.82 -8.77 19.60
N LYS A 168 -4.34 -9.65 18.72
CA LYS A 168 -2.96 -10.13 18.71
C LYS A 168 -2.24 -9.58 17.50
N GLU A 169 -1.05 -9.03 17.72
CA GLU A 169 -0.10 -8.82 16.64
C GLU A 169 0.33 -10.16 16.05
N TYR A 170 0.68 -10.13 14.77
CA TYR A 170 0.80 -11.34 13.97
C TYR A 170 2.13 -11.38 13.24
N TRP A 171 2.75 -12.54 13.13
CA TRP A 171 3.92 -12.74 12.27
C TRP A 171 3.63 -13.79 11.21
N TYR A 172 4.30 -13.69 10.07
CA TYR A 172 4.13 -14.62 8.96
C TYR A 172 5.40 -14.79 8.15
N ARG A 173 5.54 -15.97 7.55
CA ARG A 173 6.59 -16.26 6.58
C ARG A 173 6.12 -15.87 5.18
N ARG A 174 6.93 -15.09 4.49
CA ARG A 174 6.73 -14.67 3.11
C ARG A 174 7.25 -15.75 2.17
N TRP A 175 6.38 -16.19 1.27
CA TRP A 175 6.76 -17.15 0.22
C TRP A 175 7.40 -16.46 -0.97
N HIS A 176 7.23 -15.13 -1.06
CA HIS A 176 7.57 -14.33 -2.22
C HIS A 176 6.90 -14.84 -3.50
N ILE A 177 5.75 -15.50 -3.37
CA ILE A 177 4.91 -15.89 -4.50
C ILE A 177 3.63 -15.08 -4.40
N GLY A 178 3.25 -14.47 -5.51
CA GLY A 178 2.03 -13.69 -5.61
C GLY A 178 1.29 -13.96 -6.91
N GLU A 179 0.05 -13.50 -6.94
CA GLU A 179 -0.84 -13.53 -8.09
C GLU A 179 -1.35 -12.13 -8.37
N TRP A 180 -1.58 -11.85 -9.65
CA TRP A 180 -2.14 -10.59 -10.12
C TRP A 180 -3.65 -10.70 -10.30
N TYR A 181 -4.39 -9.80 -9.66
CA TYR A 181 -5.84 -9.74 -9.80
C TYR A 181 -6.28 -8.38 -10.33
N PRO A 182 -7.04 -8.32 -11.43
CA PRO A 182 -7.63 -7.06 -11.89
C PRO A 182 -8.75 -6.61 -10.95
N VAL A 183 -8.83 -5.31 -10.71
CA VAL A 183 -9.92 -4.66 -9.99
C VAL A 183 -10.79 -3.95 -11.02
N ILE A 184 -11.96 -4.52 -11.30
CA ILE A 184 -12.85 -4.08 -12.39
C ILE A 184 -14.11 -3.48 -11.80
N ALA A 185 -14.47 -2.27 -12.23
CA ALA A 185 -15.67 -1.59 -11.76
C ALA A 185 -16.96 -2.32 -12.20
N ARG A 186 -17.88 -2.52 -11.26
CA ARG A 186 -19.20 -3.15 -11.47
C ARG A 186 -20.33 -2.12 -11.52
N GLU A 187 -20.00 -0.84 -11.59
CA GLU A 187 -20.98 0.25 -11.63
C GLU A 187 -20.43 1.47 -12.36
N ASN A 188 -21.33 2.38 -12.73
CA ASN A 188 -20.97 3.69 -13.25
C ASN A 188 -20.99 4.69 -12.09
N VAL A 189 -19.90 5.44 -11.89
CA VAL A 189 -19.79 6.39 -10.78
C VAL A 189 -19.12 7.66 -11.28
N GLU A 190 -19.76 8.80 -11.02
CA GLU A 190 -19.12 10.11 -11.17
C GLU A 190 -18.16 10.31 -9.99
N VAL A 191 -16.91 10.64 -10.31
CA VAL A 191 -15.84 10.85 -9.34
C VAL A 191 -15.37 12.29 -9.39
N ARG A 192 -15.01 12.81 -8.22
CA ARG A 192 -14.47 14.16 -8.05
C ARG A 192 -13.09 14.08 -7.41
N LYS A 193 -12.16 14.87 -7.90
CA LYS A 193 -10.80 14.99 -7.38
C LYS A 193 -10.83 15.20 -5.87
N GLY A 194 -10.03 14.40 -5.15
CA GLY A 194 -9.97 14.43 -3.69
C GLY A 194 -11.11 13.72 -2.96
N GLU A 195 -12.19 13.33 -3.65
CA GLU A 195 -13.32 12.62 -3.05
C GLU A 195 -13.12 11.10 -3.12
N VAL A 196 -12.60 10.51 -2.04
CA VAL A 196 -12.50 9.05 -1.95
C VAL A 196 -13.87 8.42 -2.14
N THR A 197 -13.93 7.55 -3.12
CA THR A 197 -15.15 6.94 -3.61
C THR A 197 -15.06 5.43 -3.41
N LYS A 198 -16.03 4.88 -2.70
CA LYS A 198 -16.19 3.42 -2.58
C LYS A 198 -16.89 2.93 -3.83
N VAL A 199 -16.16 2.20 -4.69
CA VAL A 199 -16.64 1.69 -5.98
C VAL A 199 -16.91 0.18 -5.84
N ARG A 200 -18.11 -0.29 -6.20
CA ARG A 200 -18.43 -1.71 -6.35
C ARG A 200 -17.59 -2.30 -7.47
N ILE A 201 -16.97 -3.43 -7.19
CA ILE A 201 -16.11 -4.12 -8.15
C ILE A 201 -16.67 -5.51 -8.45
N GLU A 202 -16.16 -6.13 -9.51
CA GLU A 202 -16.35 -7.56 -9.71
C GLU A 202 -15.80 -8.32 -8.50
N ASN A 203 -16.58 -9.29 -8.02
CA ASN A 203 -16.30 -10.00 -6.79
C ASN A 203 -14.94 -10.69 -6.87
N LEU A 204 -14.08 -10.43 -5.89
CA LEU A 204 -12.74 -11.00 -5.80
C LEU A 204 -12.64 -11.83 -4.53
N GLU A 205 -12.48 -13.14 -4.68
CA GLU A 205 -12.26 -14.04 -3.55
C GLU A 205 -10.77 -14.10 -3.22
N LEU A 206 -10.38 -13.53 -2.08
CA LEU A 206 -9.04 -13.68 -1.54
C LEU A 206 -8.96 -14.99 -0.75
N PRO A 207 -7.99 -15.86 -1.08
CA PRO A 207 -7.75 -17.08 -0.34
C PRO A 207 -7.30 -16.79 1.10
N GLU A 208 -7.42 -17.80 1.95
CA GLU A 208 -6.80 -17.81 3.28
C GLU A 208 -5.29 -17.57 3.17
N ASN A 209 -4.69 -16.95 4.19
CA ASN A 209 -3.25 -16.75 4.27
C ASN A 209 -2.69 -15.98 3.06
N THR A 210 -3.43 -14.95 2.63
CA THR A 210 -2.99 -14.03 1.58
C THR A 210 -2.97 -12.58 2.07
N ILE A 211 -2.06 -11.80 1.48
CA ILE A 211 -1.92 -10.36 1.72
C ILE A 211 -2.11 -9.62 0.41
N PRO A 212 -3.21 -8.84 0.26
CA PRO A 212 -3.41 -7.97 -0.89
C PRO A 212 -2.53 -6.71 -0.78
N VAL A 213 -1.97 -6.29 -1.92
CA VAL A 213 -1.21 -5.05 -2.07
C VAL A 213 -1.55 -4.44 -3.45
N PRO A 214 -2.23 -3.29 -3.52
CA PRO A 214 -2.40 -2.54 -4.74
C PRO A 214 -1.06 -2.27 -5.42
N MET A 215 -1.00 -2.44 -6.73
CA MET A 215 0.17 -2.02 -7.50
C MET A 215 0.27 -0.51 -7.49
N ALA A 216 1.44 0.02 -7.15
CA ALA A 216 1.69 1.45 -7.08
C ALA A 216 2.21 2.02 -8.39
N ILE A 217 1.40 1.82 -9.44
CA ILE A 217 1.43 2.59 -10.68
C ILE A 217 -0.02 2.77 -11.09
N MET A 218 -0.45 4.02 -11.25
CA MET A 218 -1.81 4.42 -11.57
C MET A 218 -2.27 3.72 -12.86
N THR A 219 -3.20 2.79 -12.71
CA THR A 219 -3.72 1.94 -13.80
C THR A 219 -4.96 2.53 -14.47
N HIS A 220 -5.54 3.58 -13.87
CA HIS A 220 -6.74 4.24 -14.35
C HIS A 220 -6.51 5.75 -14.44
N ALA A 221 -6.82 6.38 -15.58
CA ALA A 221 -6.50 7.79 -15.84
C ALA A 221 -7.05 8.78 -14.80
N LEU A 222 -8.16 8.45 -14.13
CA LEU A 222 -8.79 9.37 -13.17
C LEU A 222 -8.22 9.29 -11.74
N GLY A 223 -7.40 8.29 -11.39
CA GLY A 223 -6.95 8.11 -10.01
C GLY A 223 -6.54 6.68 -9.67
N THR A 224 -6.48 6.39 -8.38
CA THR A 224 -5.85 5.16 -7.85
C THR A 224 -6.72 4.41 -6.85
N VAL A 225 -6.53 3.09 -6.79
CA VAL A 225 -7.10 2.24 -5.73
C VAL A 225 -6.11 2.21 -4.56
N ILE A 226 -6.46 2.88 -3.48
CA ILE A 226 -5.63 2.94 -2.26
C ILE A 226 -5.88 1.77 -1.31
N ASP A 227 -7.07 1.17 -1.37
CA ASP A 227 -7.48 0.09 -0.48
C ASP A 227 -8.65 -0.70 -1.08
N ILE A 228 -8.93 -1.87 -0.51
CA ILE A 228 -10.06 -2.73 -0.86
C ILE A 228 -10.89 -3.06 0.36
N ALA A 229 -12.18 -3.30 0.16
CA ALA A 229 -13.11 -3.56 1.24
C ALA A 229 -13.94 -4.82 1.00
N HIS A 230 -14.10 -5.59 2.08
CA HIS A 230 -15.21 -6.53 2.21
C HIS A 230 -16.27 -5.91 3.14
N MET A 231 -17.51 -6.36 3.01
CA MET A 231 -18.60 -5.89 3.86
C MET A 231 -18.59 -6.62 5.21
N GLY A 232 -19.08 -5.95 6.25
CA GLY A 232 -19.23 -6.52 7.59
C GLY A 232 -17.94 -6.59 8.40
N ARG A 233 -17.90 -7.52 9.36
CA ARG A 233 -16.83 -7.66 10.35
C ARG A 233 -15.48 -8.03 9.71
N PRO A 234 -14.39 -7.29 9.98
CA PRO A 234 -13.03 -7.59 9.51
C PRO A 234 -12.64 -9.04 9.78
N ARG A 235 -12.19 -9.73 8.73
CA ARG A 235 -11.78 -11.15 8.81
C ARG A 235 -10.31 -11.32 9.17
N ALA A 236 -9.99 -12.40 9.87
CA ALA A 236 -8.62 -12.82 10.14
C ALA A 236 -7.87 -13.19 8.85
N VAL A 237 -6.54 -13.29 8.90
CA VAL A 237 -5.76 -13.58 7.68
C VAL A 237 -5.99 -15.01 7.21
N GLU A 238 -6.24 -15.91 8.16
CA GLU A 238 -6.54 -17.34 8.01
C GLU A 238 -7.92 -17.60 7.41
N GLU A 239 -8.76 -16.59 7.24
CA GLU A 239 -10.10 -16.74 6.68
C GLU A 239 -10.16 -16.27 5.22
N ARG A 240 -10.95 -16.97 4.39
CA ARG A 240 -11.31 -16.50 3.05
C ARG A 240 -12.07 -15.18 3.12
N LYS A 241 -11.84 -14.30 2.14
CA LYS A 241 -12.45 -12.96 2.11
C LYS A 241 -13.06 -12.69 0.75
N LEU A 242 -14.31 -12.25 0.74
CA LEU A 242 -14.98 -11.80 -0.48
C LEU A 242 -14.87 -10.27 -0.56
N ILE A 243 -14.00 -9.78 -1.43
CA ILE A 243 -13.83 -8.37 -1.70
C ILE A 243 -14.87 -7.95 -2.73
N THR A 244 -15.60 -6.89 -2.41
CA THR A 244 -16.76 -6.42 -3.21
C THR A 244 -16.64 -4.96 -3.59
N HIS A 245 -15.75 -4.21 -2.92
CA HIS A 245 -15.53 -2.80 -3.18
C HIS A 245 -14.04 -2.45 -3.19
N ALA A 246 -13.69 -1.42 -3.94
CA ALA A 246 -12.41 -0.73 -3.88
C ALA A 246 -12.62 0.69 -3.34
N LEU A 247 -11.65 1.19 -2.57
CA LEU A 247 -11.57 2.60 -2.22
C LEU A 247 -10.71 3.29 -3.28
N PHE A 248 -11.37 4.06 -4.14
CA PHE A 248 -10.75 4.78 -5.24
C PHE A 248 -10.58 6.25 -4.86
N THR A 249 -9.36 6.77 -5.01
CA THR A 249 -9.02 8.17 -4.77
C THR A 249 -8.80 8.87 -6.11
N PRO A 250 -9.73 9.74 -6.54
CA PRO A 250 -9.62 10.44 -7.82
C PRO A 250 -8.56 11.55 -7.74
N ALA A 251 -7.64 11.53 -8.70
CA ALA A 251 -6.72 12.64 -8.99
C ALA A 251 -7.32 13.64 -9.99
N PHE A 252 -8.36 13.21 -10.72
CA PHE A 252 -9.09 14.01 -11.69
C PHE A 252 -10.59 13.76 -11.57
N ASP A 253 -11.39 14.78 -11.90
CA ASP A 253 -12.83 14.63 -12.07
C ASP A 253 -13.14 13.78 -13.29
N GLY A 254 -14.26 13.06 -13.25
CA GLY A 254 -14.76 12.35 -14.41
C GLY A 254 -15.69 11.21 -14.02
N LYS A 255 -15.75 10.19 -14.88
CA LYS A 255 -16.64 9.06 -14.71
C LYS A 255 -15.89 7.75 -14.83
N ILE A 256 -16.06 6.89 -13.82
CA ILE A 256 -15.73 5.47 -13.90
C ILE A 256 -16.94 4.76 -14.50
N GLU A 257 -16.72 3.97 -15.55
CA GLU A 257 -17.77 3.18 -16.19
C GLU A 257 -17.68 1.70 -15.77
N ARG A 258 -18.82 1.01 -15.79
CA ARG A 258 -18.88 -0.44 -15.59
C ARG A 258 -17.94 -1.12 -16.60
N GLY A 259 -17.09 -2.00 -16.10
CA GLY A 259 -16.07 -2.71 -16.88
C GLY A 259 -14.72 -2.01 -16.91
N ASP A 260 -14.58 -0.79 -16.37
CA ASP A 260 -13.29 -0.11 -16.29
C ASP A 260 -12.34 -0.83 -15.33
N LEU A 261 -11.09 -1.04 -15.77
CA LEU A 261 -10.00 -1.52 -14.92
C LEU A 261 -9.53 -0.34 -14.05
N ILE A 262 -9.91 -0.34 -12.77
CA ILE A 262 -9.61 0.75 -11.85
C ILE A 262 -8.35 0.51 -11.01
N GLY A 263 -7.88 -0.73 -10.95
CA GLY A 263 -6.74 -1.13 -10.12
C GLY A 263 -6.20 -2.51 -10.47
N ILE A 264 -5.03 -2.83 -9.94
CA ILE A 264 -4.46 -4.18 -9.96
C ILE A 264 -3.96 -4.51 -8.56
N LEU A 265 -4.29 -5.71 -8.07
CA LEU A 265 -3.82 -6.22 -6.78
C LEU A 265 -2.75 -7.28 -6.98
N ASN A 266 -1.66 -7.15 -6.24
CA ASN A 266 -0.72 -8.22 -5.97
C ASN A 266 -1.18 -8.96 -4.71
N VAL A 267 -1.61 -10.20 -4.86
CA VAL A 267 -2.05 -11.06 -3.75
C VAL A 267 -0.94 -12.02 -3.41
N TYR A 268 -0.26 -11.80 -2.28
CA TYR A 268 0.87 -12.62 -1.86
C TYR A 268 0.44 -13.74 -0.94
N TYR A 269 0.92 -14.95 -1.22
CA TYR A 269 0.77 -16.09 -0.32
C TYR A 269 1.76 -16.00 0.83
N ILE A 270 1.27 -16.30 2.03
CA ILE A 270 2.05 -16.33 3.26
C ILE A 270 1.82 -17.64 4.00
N SER A 271 2.77 -18.05 4.83
CA SER A 271 2.52 -19.06 5.85
C SER A 271 2.21 -18.38 7.17
N ALA A 272 1.10 -18.81 7.72
CA ALA A 272 0.50 -18.42 8.97
C ALA A 272 0.80 -19.48 10.04
N GLY A 273 1.54 -19.16 11.10
CA GLY A 273 1.83 -20.13 12.18
C GLY A 273 2.57 -21.41 11.72
N GLU A 274 2.35 -22.53 12.42
CA GLU A 274 3.03 -23.83 12.20
C GLU A 274 2.46 -24.69 11.06
N ARG A 275 1.38 -24.29 10.38
CA ARG A 275 0.78 -25.10 9.30
C ARG A 275 0.78 -24.36 7.97
N ALA A 276 1.77 -24.68 7.15
CA ALA A 276 2.02 -24.11 5.83
C ALA A 276 1.48 -24.98 4.67
N ALA A 277 0.35 -25.67 4.86
CA ALA A 277 -0.11 -26.69 3.92
C ALA A 277 -1.43 -26.29 3.25
N ARG A 278 -1.31 -25.54 2.13
CA ARG A 278 -2.23 -25.47 0.97
C ARG A 278 -1.88 -24.24 0.15
N ILE A 279 -1.27 -24.42 -1.03
CA ILE A 279 -0.94 -23.29 -1.90
C ILE A 279 -1.33 -23.62 -3.35
N PHE A 280 -1.87 -22.58 -3.99
CA PHE A 280 -2.19 -22.43 -5.42
C PHE A 280 -3.42 -23.19 -5.92
N GLN A 281 -4.57 -22.50 -5.92
CA GLN A 281 -5.76 -22.93 -6.68
C GLN A 281 -6.56 -21.76 -7.28
N HIS A 282 -6.09 -20.52 -7.24
CA HIS A 282 -6.97 -19.37 -7.42
C HIS A 282 -6.56 -18.40 -8.53
N LEU A 283 -5.98 -18.89 -9.62
CA LEU A 283 -5.95 -18.05 -10.82
C LEU A 283 -7.37 -17.86 -11.34
N THR A 284 -7.82 -16.60 -11.32
CA THR A 284 -9.06 -16.21 -11.98
C THR A 284 -8.89 -16.36 -13.49
N GLY A 285 -9.95 -16.75 -14.18
CA GLY A 285 -9.95 -16.79 -15.64
C GLY A 285 -9.62 -15.42 -16.24
N ARG A 286 -9.22 -15.41 -17.52
CA ARG A 286 -9.03 -14.16 -18.28
C ARG A 286 -10.22 -13.22 -18.05
N ALA A 287 -9.94 -11.97 -17.73
CA ALA A 287 -10.96 -10.95 -17.50
C ALA A 287 -10.92 -9.93 -18.64
N GLU A 288 -12.08 -9.55 -19.14
CA GLU A 288 -12.19 -8.43 -20.06
C GLU A 288 -12.45 -7.15 -19.28
N ALA A 289 -11.73 -6.09 -19.61
CA ALA A 289 -11.88 -4.80 -18.97
C ALA A 289 -11.64 -3.66 -19.97
N ASN A 290 -12.16 -2.49 -19.67
CA ASN A 290 -11.79 -1.26 -20.35
C ASN A 290 -10.57 -0.67 -19.66
N HIS A 291 -9.49 -0.54 -20.41
CA HIS A 291 -8.32 0.20 -19.99
C HIS A 291 -8.55 1.68 -20.24
N VAL A 292 -8.47 2.50 -19.18
CA VAL A 292 -8.77 3.93 -19.22
C VAL A 292 -7.50 4.73 -18.97
N TYR A 293 -7.09 5.54 -19.95
CA TYR A 293 -5.82 6.26 -19.91
C TYR A 293 -5.89 7.61 -20.62
N TRP A 294 -4.94 8.50 -20.30
CA TRP A 294 -4.79 9.77 -20.99
C TRP A 294 -3.99 9.60 -22.28
N LYS A 295 -4.46 10.24 -23.36
CA LYS A 295 -3.70 10.39 -24.61
C LYS A 295 -3.99 11.76 -25.22
N ASN A 296 -2.95 12.59 -25.38
CA ASN A 296 -3.06 13.94 -25.94
C ASN A 296 -4.14 14.79 -25.24
N GLY A 297 -4.18 14.75 -23.90
CA GLY A 297 -5.15 15.48 -23.08
C GLY A 297 -6.59 14.95 -23.14
N LYS A 298 -6.83 13.81 -23.81
CA LYS A 298 -8.15 13.18 -23.88
C LYS A 298 -8.18 11.86 -23.12
N LEU A 299 -9.31 11.58 -22.49
CA LEU A 299 -9.58 10.31 -21.85
C LEU A 299 -9.91 9.27 -22.92
N MET A 300 -9.12 8.19 -22.98
CA MET A 300 -9.30 7.09 -23.92
C MET A 300 -9.77 5.85 -23.16
N ARG A 301 -10.69 5.09 -23.76
CA ARG A 301 -11.09 3.75 -23.30
C ARG A 301 -10.77 2.73 -24.37
N ARG A 302 -10.06 1.66 -24.00
CA ARG A 302 -9.72 0.54 -24.89
C ARG A 302 -10.06 -0.76 -24.20
N ARG A 303 -10.88 -1.61 -24.84
CA ARG A 303 -11.12 -2.98 -24.35
C ARG A 303 -9.83 -3.79 -24.43
N ILE A 304 -9.49 -4.46 -23.33
CA ILE A 304 -8.34 -5.35 -23.20
C ILE A 304 -8.76 -6.65 -22.55
N VAL A 305 -7.93 -7.67 -22.72
CA VAL A 305 -8.02 -8.93 -21.97
C VAL A 305 -6.89 -8.94 -20.96
N VAL A 306 -7.23 -8.87 -19.67
CA VAL A 306 -6.27 -9.02 -18.58
C VAL A 306 -6.15 -10.51 -18.27
N THR A 307 -4.94 -11.03 -18.38
CA THR A 307 -4.64 -12.41 -17.98
C THR A 307 -3.91 -12.37 -16.63
N PRO A 308 -4.57 -12.73 -15.52
CA PRO A 308 -3.91 -12.99 -14.25
C PRO A 308 -2.71 -13.92 -14.43
N PHE A 309 -1.61 -13.64 -13.74
CA PHE A 309 -0.45 -14.50 -13.72
C PHE A 309 0.08 -14.64 -12.30
N SER A 310 0.72 -15.78 -12.03
CA SER A 310 1.51 -15.99 -10.83
C SER A 310 2.93 -15.51 -11.06
N PHE A 311 3.57 -14.99 -10.02
CA PHE A 311 4.96 -14.55 -10.09
C PHE A 311 5.72 -14.85 -8.81
N LYS A 312 7.03 -15.03 -8.95
CA LYS A 312 7.96 -15.05 -7.83
C LYS A 312 8.64 -13.69 -7.71
N ARG A 313 8.52 -13.05 -6.56
CA ARG A 313 9.18 -11.78 -6.22
C ARG A 313 10.58 -12.03 -5.67
N SER A 314 11.55 -11.21 -6.06
CA SER A 314 12.87 -11.20 -5.44
C SER A 314 12.79 -10.79 -3.96
N SER A 315 13.65 -11.36 -3.12
CA SER A 315 13.84 -10.87 -1.74
C SER A 315 14.76 -9.64 -1.69
N ILE A 316 15.52 -9.41 -2.77
CA ILE A 316 16.33 -8.22 -3.02
C ILE A 316 15.51 -7.22 -3.84
N GLY A 317 15.47 -5.97 -3.40
CA GLY A 317 14.84 -4.87 -4.11
C GLY A 317 15.66 -3.58 -4.00
N LYS A 318 15.08 -2.49 -4.48
CA LYS A 318 15.69 -1.17 -4.48
C LYS A 318 14.71 -0.13 -3.96
N PHE A 319 15.19 0.79 -3.15
CA PHE A 319 14.49 2.01 -2.80
C PHE A 319 14.82 3.09 -3.80
N GLU A 320 13.78 3.60 -4.46
CA GLU A 320 13.87 4.74 -5.35
C GLU A 320 13.30 5.98 -4.66
N PRO A 321 14.10 7.05 -4.50
CA PRO A 321 13.60 8.30 -3.95
C PRO A 321 12.66 8.99 -4.95
N VAL A 322 11.54 9.48 -4.45
CA VAL A 322 10.59 10.28 -5.23
C VAL A 322 10.88 11.75 -4.97
N ILE A 323 11.33 12.48 -5.98
CA ILE A 323 11.81 13.87 -5.84
C ILE A 323 10.96 14.77 -6.73
N ALA A 324 10.40 15.82 -6.15
CA ALA A 324 9.59 16.79 -6.88
C ALA A 324 10.44 17.57 -7.90
N GLU A 325 9.93 17.72 -9.13
CA GLU A 325 10.53 18.53 -10.20
C GLU A 325 9.78 19.83 -10.46
N GLU A 326 8.73 20.09 -9.66
CA GLU A 326 7.93 21.29 -9.64
C GLU A 326 7.54 21.66 -8.21
N SER A 327 7.13 22.92 -8.01
CA SER A 327 6.51 23.36 -6.77
C SER A 327 4.99 23.37 -6.90
N VAL A 328 4.29 22.81 -5.93
CA VAL A 328 2.82 22.71 -5.90
C VAL A 328 2.31 23.12 -4.53
N GLU A 329 1.28 23.94 -4.51
CA GLU A 329 0.50 24.26 -3.32
C GLU A 329 -0.73 23.37 -3.28
N LEU A 330 -0.99 22.74 -2.14
CA LEU A 330 -2.08 21.81 -1.93
C LEU A 330 -2.89 22.27 -0.72
N ASP A 331 -4.21 22.21 -0.82
CA ASP A 331 -5.08 22.41 0.33
C ASP A 331 -5.18 21.13 1.19
N GLU A 332 -5.68 21.26 2.42
CA GLU A 332 -5.97 20.09 3.26
C GLU A 332 -7.02 19.18 2.58
N GLY A 333 -6.66 17.92 2.38
CA GLY A 333 -7.48 16.92 1.70
C GLY A 333 -7.30 16.87 0.19
N ASP A 334 -6.48 17.75 -0.40
CA ASP A 334 -6.22 17.69 -1.83
C ASP A 334 -5.45 16.43 -2.24
N VAL A 335 -5.76 16.00 -3.46
CA VAL A 335 -4.98 15.00 -4.19
C VAL A 335 -4.13 15.72 -5.23
N GLY A 336 -2.82 15.77 -5.00
CA GLY A 336 -1.86 16.35 -5.93
C GLY A 336 -1.39 15.32 -6.95
N VAL A 337 -1.20 15.74 -8.20
CA VAL A 337 -0.38 15.02 -9.18
C VAL A 337 0.87 15.86 -9.40
N VAL A 338 1.95 15.47 -8.72
CA VAL A 338 3.18 16.24 -8.68
C VAL A 338 4.15 15.65 -9.68
N LYS A 339 4.68 16.46 -10.59
CA LYS A 339 5.78 16.06 -11.47
C LYS A 339 7.00 15.73 -10.64
N VAL A 340 7.56 14.55 -10.88
CA VAL A 340 8.74 14.04 -10.18
C VAL A 340 9.84 13.78 -11.18
N ARG A 341 11.05 13.58 -10.68
CA ARG A 341 12.14 13.08 -11.50
C ARG A 341 11.75 11.74 -12.09
N ASP A 342 12.00 11.57 -13.38
CA ASP A 342 11.69 10.34 -14.10
C ASP A 342 12.25 9.12 -13.35
N LEU A 343 11.36 8.17 -13.07
CA LEU A 343 11.70 6.89 -12.46
C LEU A 343 11.53 5.81 -13.53
N GLU A 344 12.65 5.18 -13.87
CA GLU A 344 12.68 4.09 -14.85
C GLU A 344 12.56 2.75 -14.14
N PHE A 345 11.55 1.98 -14.52
CA PHE A 345 11.29 0.65 -14.01
C PHE A 345 11.42 -0.36 -15.14
N PRO A 346 12.46 -1.21 -15.13
CA PRO A 346 12.59 -2.29 -16.11
C PRO A 346 11.39 -3.22 -16.12
N SER A 347 11.20 -3.92 -17.23
CA SER A 347 10.29 -5.05 -17.33
C SER A 347 10.51 -6.06 -16.19
N GLY A 348 9.42 -6.69 -15.75
CA GLY A 348 9.43 -7.62 -14.63
C GLY A 348 9.64 -6.93 -13.28
N THR A 349 9.13 -5.72 -13.08
CA THR A 349 9.18 -5.03 -11.78
C THR A 349 7.81 -4.78 -11.19
N ILE A 350 7.73 -4.67 -9.87
CA ILE A 350 6.55 -4.18 -9.16
C ILE A 350 6.98 -3.11 -8.16
N THR A 351 6.10 -2.16 -7.91
CA THR A 351 6.34 -1.00 -7.05
C THR A 351 5.37 -0.99 -5.88
N GLN A 352 5.84 -0.49 -4.74
CA GLN A 352 5.03 -0.25 -3.55
C GLN A 352 5.53 1.03 -2.86
N PRO A 353 4.68 2.01 -2.50
CA PRO A 353 5.11 3.18 -1.80
C PRO A 353 5.45 2.79 -0.36
N LEU A 354 6.54 3.34 0.14
CA LEU A 354 6.84 3.22 1.56
C LEU A 354 6.09 4.29 2.33
N THR A 355 5.52 3.87 3.45
CA THR A 355 4.98 4.80 4.45
C THR A 355 6.04 5.10 5.50
N SER A 356 5.86 6.17 6.26
CA SER A 356 6.82 6.70 7.25
C SER A 356 8.05 7.42 6.69
N PHE A 357 8.13 7.66 5.38
CA PHE A 357 9.20 8.44 4.74
C PHE A 357 8.66 9.65 3.98
N ASN A 358 7.40 10.01 4.20
CA ASN A 358 6.70 10.96 3.37
C ASN A 358 6.90 12.41 3.80
N HIS A 359 6.71 13.29 2.83
CA HIS A 359 6.71 14.73 3.00
C HIS A 359 5.65 15.18 4.02
N ALA A 360 5.90 16.31 4.69
CA ALA A 360 4.95 16.89 5.64
C ALA A 360 3.58 17.15 4.97
N PHE A 361 3.60 17.69 3.77
CA PHE A 361 2.38 18.15 3.09
C PHE A 361 1.83 17.16 2.05
N GLY A 362 2.40 15.96 1.93
CA GLY A 362 1.96 14.99 0.93
C GLY A 362 2.43 13.56 1.23
N SER A 363 1.47 12.65 1.43
CA SER A 363 1.73 11.21 1.46
C SER A 363 1.67 10.65 0.04
N VAL A 364 2.77 10.06 -0.44
CA VAL A 364 2.78 9.39 -1.76
C VAL A 364 1.94 8.13 -1.70
N VAL A 365 0.83 8.09 -2.44
CA VAL A 365 -0.08 6.95 -2.49
C VAL A 365 0.05 6.14 -3.77
N ASP A 366 0.51 6.77 -4.85
CA ASP A 366 0.72 6.10 -6.13
C ASP A 366 1.73 6.85 -7.00
N LEU A 367 2.15 6.20 -8.07
CA LEU A 367 2.97 6.75 -9.14
C LEU A 367 2.16 6.86 -10.42
N ALA A 368 2.42 7.86 -11.26
CA ALA A 368 1.67 8.05 -12.49
C ALA A 368 2.58 8.28 -13.71
N ALA A 369 2.09 7.78 -14.84
CA ALA A 369 2.59 8.10 -16.16
C ALA A 369 1.41 8.56 -17.02
N PHE A 370 1.61 9.64 -17.78
CA PHE A 370 0.63 10.14 -18.75
C PHE A 370 0.83 9.55 -20.16
N SER A 371 1.70 8.56 -20.27
CA SER A 371 1.78 7.66 -21.41
C SER A 371 0.76 6.52 -21.25
N PRO A 372 0.36 5.85 -22.34
CA PRO A 372 -0.46 4.65 -22.25
C PRO A 372 0.17 3.64 -21.27
N PRO A 373 -0.59 3.11 -20.30
CA PRO A 373 -0.02 2.23 -19.30
C PRO A 373 0.51 0.97 -19.98
N LYS A 374 1.69 0.57 -19.55
CA LYS A 374 2.39 -0.59 -20.09
C LYS A 374 2.23 -1.78 -19.16
N MET A 375 2.30 -2.98 -19.73
CA MET A 375 2.23 -4.21 -18.96
C MET A 375 3.49 -4.39 -18.10
N VAL A 376 3.46 -5.36 -17.17
CA VAL A 376 4.61 -5.60 -16.29
C VAL A 376 5.83 -6.08 -17.06
N GLU A 377 5.62 -6.70 -18.23
CA GLU A 377 6.64 -7.22 -19.13
C GLU A 377 7.33 -6.13 -19.97
N GLU A 378 6.94 -4.87 -19.81
CA GLU A 378 7.49 -3.74 -20.55
C GLU A 378 8.20 -2.77 -19.61
N ASP A 379 9.23 -2.10 -20.12
CA ASP A 379 9.91 -1.02 -19.39
C ASP A 379 8.97 0.18 -19.23
N ARG A 380 8.83 0.66 -18.00
CA ARG A 380 7.94 1.77 -17.63
C ARG A 380 8.76 2.97 -17.19
N VAL A 381 8.30 4.15 -17.58
CA VAL A 381 8.81 5.42 -17.06
C VAL A 381 7.66 6.13 -16.37
N VAL A 382 7.84 6.38 -15.08
CA VAL A 382 6.93 7.18 -14.26
C VAL A 382 7.49 8.60 -14.19
N THR A 383 6.60 9.58 -14.32
CA THR A 383 6.97 11.01 -14.39
C THR A 383 6.28 11.84 -13.32
N HIS A 384 5.31 11.26 -12.60
CA HIS A 384 4.55 11.96 -11.57
C HIS A 384 4.30 11.05 -10.37
N ALA A 385 4.07 11.66 -9.21
CA ALA A 385 3.56 11.01 -8.02
C ALA A 385 2.16 11.53 -7.71
N VAL A 386 1.28 10.63 -7.26
CA VAL A 386 -0.03 10.98 -6.69
C VAL A 386 0.16 11.10 -5.18
N VAL A 387 -0.15 12.29 -4.65
CA VAL A 387 0.01 12.61 -3.23
C VAL A 387 -1.33 13.00 -2.61
N ILE A 388 -1.55 12.63 -1.35
CA ILE A 388 -2.67 13.12 -0.56
C ILE A 388 -2.13 14.09 0.48
N SER A 389 -2.69 15.29 0.56
CA SER A 389 -2.26 16.31 1.53
C SER A 389 -3.07 16.24 2.83
N PRO A 390 -2.49 15.82 3.96
CA PRO A 390 -3.24 15.71 5.22
C PRO A 390 -3.44 17.05 5.95
N LYS A 391 -2.67 18.09 5.62
CA LYS A 391 -2.70 19.38 6.33
C LYS A 391 -2.65 20.61 5.42
N GLY A 392 -2.60 20.40 4.10
CA GLY A 392 -2.27 21.46 3.15
C GLY A 392 -0.84 21.95 3.33
N GLY A 393 -0.37 22.75 2.38
CA GLY A 393 0.95 23.33 2.37
C GLY A 393 1.61 23.23 1.00
N ARG A 394 2.90 23.56 0.97
CA ARG A 394 3.64 23.72 -0.27
C ARG A 394 4.75 22.69 -0.40
N ILE A 395 4.67 21.89 -1.46
CA ILE A 395 5.76 21.05 -1.95
C ILE A 395 6.61 21.94 -2.84
N GLU A 396 7.91 22.02 -2.58
CA GLU A 396 8.86 22.72 -3.45
C GLU A 396 9.59 21.78 -4.40
N LYS A 397 9.99 22.32 -5.55
CA LYS A 397 10.91 21.62 -6.44
C LYS A 397 12.19 21.22 -5.69
N GLY A 398 12.56 19.95 -5.81
CA GLY A 398 13.73 19.37 -5.15
C GLY A 398 13.43 18.73 -3.79
N ASP A 399 12.19 18.81 -3.30
CA ASP A 399 11.77 18.12 -2.08
C ASP A 399 11.71 16.60 -2.31
N LEU A 400 12.15 15.85 -1.31
CA LEU A 400 11.89 14.41 -1.22
C LEU A 400 10.43 14.21 -0.79
N LEU A 401 9.63 13.62 -1.68
CA LEU A 401 8.23 13.28 -1.40
C LEU A 401 8.09 12.00 -0.60
N GLY A 402 8.99 11.04 -0.84
CA GLY A 402 8.98 9.71 -0.23
C GLY A 402 9.94 8.77 -0.94
N ALA A 403 9.74 7.47 -0.74
CA ALA A 403 10.50 6.42 -1.42
C ALA A 403 9.58 5.28 -1.87
N ILE A 404 9.92 4.67 -3.00
CA ILE A 404 9.21 3.52 -3.56
C ILE A 404 10.10 2.29 -3.44
N ALA A 405 9.55 1.21 -2.91
CA ALA A 405 10.18 -0.10 -2.99
C ALA A 405 9.91 -0.72 -4.36
N VAL A 406 10.98 -1.00 -5.09
CA VAL A 406 10.96 -1.68 -6.38
C VAL A 406 11.46 -3.11 -6.20
N TYR A 407 10.67 -4.07 -6.66
CA TYR A 407 11.03 -5.49 -6.62
C TYR A 407 11.04 -6.07 -8.03
N ASN A 408 12.05 -6.88 -8.34
CA ASN A 408 12.02 -7.72 -9.52
C ASN A 408 11.07 -8.91 -9.29
N ILE A 409 10.38 -9.31 -10.34
CA ILE A 409 9.51 -10.48 -10.38
C ILE A 409 9.86 -11.39 -11.56
N SER A 410 9.63 -12.67 -11.39
CA SER A 410 9.68 -13.66 -12.45
C SER A 410 8.30 -14.23 -12.66
N VAL A 411 7.70 -13.99 -13.83
CA VAL A 411 6.38 -14.52 -14.19
C VAL A 411 6.48 -16.03 -14.33
N LEU A 412 5.59 -16.75 -13.64
CA LEU A 412 5.51 -18.20 -13.67
C LEU A 412 4.55 -18.59 -14.80
N ARG A 413 5.09 -18.90 -15.98
CA ARG A 413 4.29 -19.23 -17.18
C ARG A 413 3.62 -20.62 -17.11
N GLU A 414 4.10 -21.51 -16.24
CA GLU A 414 3.55 -22.86 -16.00
C GLU A 414 3.45 -23.13 -14.49
N PRO A 415 2.48 -22.53 -13.78
CA PRO A 415 2.35 -22.69 -12.34
C PRO A 415 2.14 -24.15 -11.94
N GLU A 416 1.55 -24.97 -12.81
CA GLU A 416 1.29 -26.40 -12.60
C GLU A 416 2.56 -27.24 -12.36
N PHE A 417 3.66 -26.93 -13.04
CA PHE A 417 4.95 -27.61 -12.83
C PHE A 417 5.60 -27.24 -11.49
N LEU A 418 5.41 -25.99 -11.05
CA LEU A 418 5.83 -25.56 -9.71
C LEU A 418 4.99 -26.25 -8.65
N ILE A 419 3.66 -26.30 -8.85
CA ILE A 419 2.73 -26.98 -7.97
C ILE A 419 3.11 -28.47 -7.85
N SER A 420 3.39 -29.18 -8.94
CA SER A 420 3.77 -30.61 -8.89
C SER A 420 5.09 -30.84 -8.14
N LYS A 421 6.12 -30.03 -8.42
CA LYS A 421 7.43 -30.13 -7.76
C LYS A 421 7.38 -29.82 -6.26
N TYR A 422 6.60 -28.82 -5.86
CA TYR A 422 6.43 -28.48 -4.45
C TYR A 422 5.45 -29.43 -3.74
N ARG A 423 4.53 -30.08 -4.44
CA ARG A 423 3.64 -31.12 -3.88
C ARG A 423 4.45 -32.29 -3.32
N GLU A 424 5.48 -32.76 -4.02
CA GLU A 424 6.37 -33.82 -3.53
C GLU A 424 7.18 -33.39 -2.30
N LEU A 425 7.66 -32.15 -2.26
CA LEU A 425 8.35 -31.57 -1.10
C LEU A 425 7.42 -31.40 0.11
N MET A 426 6.14 -31.09 -0.13
CA MET A 426 5.14 -30.93 0.92
C MET A 426 4.70 -32.28 1.49
N ILE A 427 4.54 -33.32 0.66
CA ILE A 427 4.26 -34.70 1.12
C ILE A 427 5.39 -35.22 2.02
N ARG A 428 6.66 -34.88 1.71
CA ARG A 428 7.82 -35.26 2.54
C ARG A 428 7.96 -34.47 3.84
N ALA A 429 7.31 -33.33 3.98
CA ALA A 429 7.32 -32.54 5.22
C ALA A 429 6.19 -32.96 6.18
N GLU A 430 5.24 -33.76 5.72
CA GLU A 430 4.14 -34.35 6.50
C GLU A 430 4.43 -35.79 6.98
N GLN A 431 5.52 -36.39 6.50
CA GLN A 431 6.10 -37.65 7.00
C GLN A 431 7.25 -37.35 7.95
#